data_AF-A0A5B7BCF4-F1
#
_entry.id   AF-A0A5B7BCF4-F1
#
_cell.length_a   1.000
_cell.length_b   1.000
_cell.length_c   1.000
_cell.angle_alpha   90.00
_cell.angle_beta   90.00
_cell.angle_gamma   90.00
#
_symmetry.space_group_name_H-M   'P 1'
#
loop_
_entity.id
_entity.type
_entity.pdbx_description
1 polymer ?
#
loop_
_entity_poly.entity_id
_entity_poly.type
_entity_poly.pdbx_seq_one_letter_code
_entity_poly.pdbx_strand_id
1 'polypeptide(L)'
;MASPHFLCSYHLYTPCNGRNQIINSPRKIGLSSSYRPHGSSSFYRKTQFQRTQYVKAMASDSQTGRKQVEIVYNPDERLNKLADEVDKNAGLSRLTLFSPCKINVFLRITSKREDGFHDLASLFHVISLGDKIKFSLSPSKSKDRLSTNVPGVPLDDKNLIIKALNLYRKKTGTDNFFWIHLDKNVPTGAGLGGGSSNAATALWAANQFSGGLATEKELLEWSSEIGSDVPFFFSHGAAYCTGRGEIVQDIPPPIPFDIPMVLIKPQQACPTAEVYKCLQLDQTSKVDPLTLLEKISRNGISQDVCVNDLEPPAFEVLPSLKRLKQRVLAASRGQYDAVFMSGSGSTIVGIGSPDPPQFVYDDDEYKDVFLSEASFITRGPNQWYTEAVSMSACSSPVDHSPSVE
;
A
#
# COMPACT_ATOMS: atom_id res chain seq x y z
N MET A 1 -12.70 16.94 53.82
CA MET A 1 -11.70 17.54 54.73
C MET A 1 -10.37 16.84 54.45
N ALA A 2 -9.60 17.32 53.46
CA ALA A 2 -8.54 18.33 53.58
C ALA A 2 -7.24 17.71 54.15
N SER A 3 -6.32 17.24 53.28
CA SER A 3 -5.07 17.91 52.83
C SER A 3 -3.84 17.24 53.50
N PRO A 4 -2.55 17.45 53.11
CA PRO A 4 -1.94 18.26 52.03
C PRO A 4 -0.93 17.46 51.14
N HIS A 5 -0.60 17.84 49.89
CA HIS A 5 0.33 18.89 49.37
C HIS A 5 1.84 18.77 49.72
N PHE A 6 2.61 18.46 48.66
CA PHE A 6 3.88 19.02 48.18
C PHE A 6 4.78 19.84 49.11
N LEU A 7 6.09 19.54 49.10
CA LEU A 7 7.16 20.54 49.09
C LEU A 7 8.34 20.11 48.20
N CYS A 8 8.75 21.06 47.37
CA CYS A 8 9.91 21.08 46.48
C CYS A 8 10.99 21.94 47.14
N SER A 9 12.29 21.64 46.97
CA SER A 9 13.39 22.60 47.21
C SER A 9 14.69 22.21 46.49
N TYR A 10 15.05 23.11 45.58
CA TYR A 10 16.27 23.38 44.83
C TYR A 10 17.65 23.12 45.47
N HIS A 11 18.66 22.85 44.62
CA HIS A 11 19.89 23.63 44.57
C HIS A 11 20.56 23.59 43.17
N LEU A 12 21.22 24.70 42.83
CA LEU A 12 21.76 25.14 41.52
C LEU A 12 23.31 25.00 41.42
N TYR A 13 23.82 25.25 40.20
CA TYR A 13 25.17 25.75 39.80
C TYR A 13 26.30 24.69 39.67
N THR A 14 27.19 24.60 38.66
CA THR A 14 27.69 25.44 37.52
C THR A 14 28.46 24.52 36.53
N PRO A 15 28.71 24.89 35.24
CA PRO A 15 29.47 24.08 34.27
C PRO A 15 30.93 24.53 34.09
N CYS A 16 31.84 23.64 33.64
CA CYS A 16 33.14 24.05 33.09
C CYS A 16 33.72 23.09 32.03
N ASN A 17 34.30 23.73 31.01
CA ASN A 17 35.05 23.23 29.85
C ASN A 17 36.28 22.37 30.17
N GLY A 18 36.67 21.54 29.19
CA GLY A 18 38.03 20.99 29.08
C GLY A 18 38.37 20.58 27.64
N ARG A 19 39.06 21.47 26.91
CA ARG A 19 39.84 21.18 25.69
C ARG A 19 41.21 20.58 26.07
N ASN A 20 41.75 19.68 25.24
CA ASN A 20 43.15 19.60 24.78
C ASN A 20 43.25 18.42 23.78
N GLN A 21 43.48 18.61 22.49
CA GLN A 21 44.71 18.96 21.75
C GLN A 21 45.75 17.82 21.62
N ILE A 22 45.85 17.19 20.42
CA ILE A 22 46.91 17.28 19.37
C ILE A 22 47.98 16.17 19.52
N ILE A 23 48.33 15.47 18.42
CA ILE A 23 49.69 15.35 17.81
C ILE A 23 49.90 14.06 16.96
N ASN A 24 50.09 14.31 15.66
CA ASN A 24 50.99 13.73 14.63
C ASN A 24 50.98 12.25 14.16
N SER A 25 50.53 12.11 12.90
CA SER A 25 51.18 11.56 11.67
C SER A 25 52.69 11.22 11.67
N PRO A 26 53.33 10.72 10.55
CA PRO A 26 52.90 9.97 9.34
C PRO A 26 53.88 8.81 8.95
N ARG A 27 53.64 8.07 7.83
CA ARG A 27 54.61 7.92 6.70
C ARG A 27 54.14 6.99 5.56
N LYS A 28 54.39 7.47 4.34
CA LYS A 28 54.42 6.78 3.03
C LYS A 28 55.71 5.96 2.85
N ILE A 29 55.66 4.95 1.98
CA ILE A 29 56.66 4.44 0.98
C ILE A 29 55.84 3.40 0.16
N GLY A 30 55.79 3.28 -1.17
CA GLY A 30 56.66 3.70 -2.28
C GLY A 30 57.32 2.45 -2.91
N LEU A 31 57.17 2.26 -4.24
CA LEU A 31 57.83 1.31 -5.20
C LEU A 31 56.81 0.40 -5.92
N SER A 32 56.39 0.69 -7.16
CA SER A 32 57.05 0.59 -8.48
C SER A 32 57.19 -0.84 -9.02
N SER A 33 56.46 -1.16 -10.11
CA SER A 33 56.99 -1.90 -11.26
C SER A 33 55.96 -1.96 -12.39
N SER A 34 56.37 -1.43 -13.55
CA SER A 34 55.77 -1.52 -14.88
C SER A 34 55.57 -2.97 -15.34
N TYR A 35 54.53 -3.25 -16.14
CA TYR A 35 54.55 -4.05 -17.39
C TYR A 35 53.11 -4.14 -17.98
N ARG A 36 52.96 -3.69 -19.23
CA ARG A 36 51.89 -4.09 -20.20
C ARG A 36 52.63 -4.90 -21.28
N PRO A 37 52.01 -5.88 -22.00
CA PRO A 37 50.78 -5.64 -22.76
C PRO A 37 49.83 -6.84 -23.01
N HIS A 38 48.71 -6.51 -23.68
CA HIS A 38 47.78 -7.35 -24.47
C HIS A 38 46.85 -8.39 -23.79
N GLY A 39 45.56 -8.03 -23.75
CA GLY A 39 44.50 -8.79 -24.42
C GLY A 39 43.90 -10.00 -23.71
N SER A 40 42.77 -9.81 -23.02
CA SER A 40 41.60 -10.69 -23.15
C SER A 40 40.39 -10.13 -22.38
N SER A 41 39.23 -10.29 -22.98
CA SER A 41 37.89 -9.96 -22.52
C SER A 41 37.52 -10.48 -21.12
N SER A 42 37.01 -9.59 -20.26
CA SER A 42 36.04 -9.97 -19.22
C SER A 42 35.16 -8.77 -18.83
N PHE A 43 33.90 -8.78 -19.26
CA PHE A 43 32.89 -7.85 -18.75
C PHE A 43 32.49 -8.26 -17.33
N TYR A 44 33.10 -7.63 -16.33
CA TYR A 44 32.53 -7.55 -14.99
C TYR A 44 31.36 -6.57 -15.02
N ARG A 45 30.14 -7.08 -14.84
CA ARG A 45 28.91 -6.28 -14.75
C ARG A 45 28.87 -5.58 -13.40
N LYS A 46 29.40 -4.35 -13.33
CA LYS A 46 29.13 -3.42 -12.22
C LYS A 46 27.68 -2.92 -12.34
N THR A 47 26.95 -3.08 -11.25
CA THR A 47 25.68 -2.41 -10.95
C THR A 47 25.78 -0.91 -11.23
N GLN A 48 25.08 -0.44 -12.26
CA GLN A 48 24.86 0.97 -12.51
C GLN A 48 23.41 1.30 -12.13
N PHE A 49 23.27 2.11 -11.08
CA PHE A 49 22.08 2.91 -10.83
C PHE A 49 21.73 3.65 -12.13
N GLN A 50 20.56 3.39 -12.71
CA GLN A 50 20.05 4.21 -13.80
C GLN A 50 19.70 5.59 -13.24
N ARG A 51 20.60 6.53 -13.49
CA ARG A 51 20.43 7.95 -13.18
C ARG A 51 19.57 8.54 -14.30
N THR A 52 18.40 9.09 -13.96
CA THR A 52 17.53 9.83 -14.89
C THR A 52 18.38 10.89 -15.62
N GLN A 53 18.47 10.79 -16.95
CA GLN A 53 19.30 11.70 -17.75
C GLN A 53 18.50 12.97 -18.06
N TYR A 54 18.76 14.03 -17.30
CA TYR A 54 18.29 15.37 -17.63
C TYR A 54 19.30 16.04 -18.56
N VAL A 55 18.82 16.55 -19.70
CA VAL A 55 19.63 17.41 -20.56
C VAL A 55 19.35 18.85 -20.17
N LYS A 56 20.36 19.56 -19.66
CA LYS A 56 20.32 20.99 -19.38
C LYS A 56 21.01 21.74 -20.52
N ALA A 57 20.27 22.60 -21.20
CA ALA A 57 20.84 23.52 -22.19
C ALA A 57 20.77 24.95 -21.64
N MET A 58 21.91 25.66 -21.66
CA MET A 58 21.98 27.09 -21.37
C MET A 58 22.30 27.84 -22.65
N ALA A 59 21.42 28.76 -23.04
CA ALA A 59 21.69 29.72 -24.10
C ALA A 59 21.93 31.09 -23.46
N SER A 60 23.03 31.75 -23.81
CA SER A 60 23.31 33.13 -23.44
C SER A 60 23.45 33.96 -24.70
N ASP A 61 22.59 34.96 -24.88
CA ASP A 61 22.73 35.94 -25.95
C ASP A 61 23.25 37.26 -25.36
N SER A 62 24.30 37.80 -25.95
CA SER A 62 25.00 38.98 -25.44
C SER A 62 24.48 40.23 -26.13
N GLN A 63 23.31 40.71 -25.70
CA GLN A 63 22.95 42.14 -25.60
C GLN A 63 21.48 42.26 -25.14
N THR A 64 21.28 43.06 -24.08
CA THR A 64 20.00 43.47 -23.46
C THR A 64 19.24 42.44 -22.59
N GLY A 65 19.05 42.81 -21.30
CA GLY A 65 18.02 42.27 -20.38
C GLY A 65 18.10 40.77 -20.02
N ARG A 66 18.74 40.43 -18.90
CA ARG A 66 18.85 39.05 -18.39
C ARG A 66 17.46 38.39 -18.18
N LYS A 67 17.09 37.45 -19.04
CA LYS A 67 16.21 36.31 -18.69
C LYS A 67 17.01 35.02 -18.89
N GLN A 68 17.38 34.38 -17.79
CA GLN A 68 17.86 33.00 -17.81
C GLN A 68 16.64 32.10 -18.04
N VAL A 69 16.62 31.38 -19.15
CA VAL A 69 15.61 30.35 -19.43
C VAL A 69 16.29 29.00 -19.24
N GLU A 70 15.99 28.33 -18.12
CA GLU A 70 16.44 26.96 -17.87
C GLU A 70 15.48 26.00 -18.56
N ILE A 71 15.93 25.37 -19.66
CA ILE A 71 15.16 24.31 -20.33
C ILE A 71 15.64 22.98 -19.76
N VAL A 72 14.84 22.41 -18.87
CA VAL A 72 15.04 21.04 -18.36
C VAL A 72 14.34 20.09 -19.32
N TYR A 73 15.12 19.32 -20.09
CA TYR A 73 14.59 18.32 -21.00
C TYR A 73 14.62 16.93 -20.36
N ASN A 74 13.44 16.36 -20.11
CA ASN A 74 13.26 15.00 -19.65
C ASN A 74 12.80 14.10 -20.82
N PRO A 75 13.69 13.28 -21.40
CA PRO A 75 13.37 12.43 -22.55
C PRO A 75 12.29 11.40 -22.25
N ASP A 76 12.21 10.87 -21.02
CA ASP A 76 11.23 9.84 -20.65
C ASP A 76 9.82 10.44 -20.55
N GLU A 77 9.70 11.66 -20.03
CA GLU A 77 8.42 12.36 -19.92
C GLU A 77 7.89 12.77 -21.30
N ARG A 78 8.76 13.21 -22.21
CA ARG A 78 8.37 13.51 -23.59
C ARG A 78 7.98 12.25 -24.36
N LEU A 79 8.69 11.14 -24.15
CA LEU A 79 8.33 9.85 -24.75
C LEU A 79 6.95 9.38 -24.27
N ASN A 80 6.65 9.53 -22.98
CA ASN A 80 5.33 9.23 -22.43
C ASN A 80 4.25 10.17 -23.01
N LYS A 81 4.49 11.48 -23.07
CA LYS A 81 3.56 12.45 -23.69
C LYS A 81 3.30 12.16 -25.17
N LEU A 82 4.33 11.79 -25.93
CA LEU A 82 4.20 11.40 -27.34
C LEU A 82 3.45 10.06 -27.50
N ALA A 83 3.63 9.11 -26.58
CA ALA A 83 2.85 7.88 -26.54
C ALA A 83 1.36 8.17 -26.28
N ASP A 84 1.07 9.08 -25.34
CA ASP A 84 -0.30 9.50 -25.00
C ASP A 84 -0.99 10.26 -26.16
N GLU A 85 -0.23 11.04 -26.95
CA GLU A 85 -0.75 11.73 -28.15
C GLU A 85 -1.06 10.76 -29.31
N VAL A 86 -0.28 9.69 -29.46
CA VAL A 86 -0.50 8.64 -30.46
C VAL A 86 -1.68 7.72 -30.08
N ASP A 87 -1.92 7.50 -28.79
CA ASP A 87 -3.03 6.69 -28.25
C ASP A 87 -4.43 7.31 -28.51
N LYS A 88 -4.54 8.60 -28.81
CA LYS A 88 -5.86 9.24 -29.11
C LYS A 88 -6.51 8.73 -30.40
N ASN A 89 -5.75 8.10 -31.30
CA ASN A 89 -6.25 7.61 -32.60
C ASN A 89 -6.09 6.07 -32.78
N ALA A 90 -5.59 5.35 -31.79
CA ALA A 90 -5.41 3.90 -31.82
C ALA A 90 -6.26 3.23 -30.71
N GLY A 91 -6.66 1.97 -30.91
CA GLY A 91 -7.30 1.20 -29.83
C GLY A 91 -6.41 1.17 -28.58
N LEU A 92 -7.02 1.08 -27.38
CA LEU A 92 -6.33 1.12 -26.08
C LEU A 92 -5.09 0.19 -26.10
N SER A 93 -3.90 0.77 -26.21
CA SER A 93 -2.66 0.00 -26.39
C SER A 93 -1.94 -0.23 -25.06
N ARG A 94 -2.14 0.70 -24.12
CA ARG A 94 -1.59 0.70 -22.77
C ARG A 94 -2.63 1.19 -21.77
N LEU A 95 -2.55 0.68 -20.55
CA LEU A 95 -3.39 1.09 -19.43
C LEU A 95 -2.58 1.03 -18.14
N THR A 96 -2.67 2.07 -17.31
CA THR A 96 -2.11 2.06 -15.96
C THR A 96 -3.23 2.18 -14.96
N LEU A 97 -3.35 1.24 -14.03
CA LEU A 97 -4.41 1.20 -13.04
C LEU A 97 -3.83 1.19 -11.62
N PHE A 98 -4.56 1.84 -10.72
CA PHE A 98 -4.36 1.70 -9.29
C PHE A 98 -5.01 0.41 -8.78
N SER A 99 -4.34 -0.31 -7.91
CA SER A 99 -4.80 -1.58 -7.33
C SER A 99 -4.84 -1.40 -5.80
N PRO A 100 -5.98 -0.96 -5.24
CA PRO A 100 -6.04 -0.51 -3.86
C PRO A 100 -6.00 -1.67 -2.87
N CYS A 101 -5.69 -1.39 -1.62
CA CYS A 101 -5.85 -2.32 -0.51
C CYS A 101 -7.24 -2.26 0.09
N LYS A 102 -7.51 -3.21 0.98
CA LYS A 102 -8.66 -3.19 1.89
C LYS A 102 -8.23 -3.26 3.33
N ILE A 103 -9.12 -2.86 4.22
CA ILE A 103 -9.09 -3.25 5.63
C ILE A 103 -10.37 -3.96 6.04
N ASN A 104 -10.29 -4.75 7.10
CA ASN A 104 -11.44 -5.31 7.79
C ASN A 104 -11.76 -4.43 9.00
N VAL A 105 -12.80 -3.59 8.91
CA VAL A 105 -13.22 -2.75 10.06
C VAL A 105 -13.64 -3.64 11.22
N PHE A 106 -14.37 -4.72 10.91
CA PHE A 106 -14.51 -5.88 11.79
C PHE A 106 -14.41 -7.16 10.96
N LEU A 107 -14.04 -8.28 11.59
CA LEU A 107 -14.00 -9.62 11.02
C LEU A 107 -14.46 -10.62 12.08
N ARG A 108 -15.58 -11.28 11.80
CA ARG A 108 -16.19 -12.27 12.67
C ARG A 108 -16.15 -13.64 12.00
N ILE A 109 -15.74 -14.67 12.71
CA ILE A 109 -15.84 -16.05 12.24
C ILE A 109 -17.11 -16.65 12.85
N THR A 110 -18.05 -17.05 11.98
CA THR A 110 -19.41 -17.45 12.40
C THR A 110 -19.55 -18.97 12.53
N SER A 111 -18.85 -19.75 11.70
CA SER A 111 -18.87 -21.21 11.76
C SER A 111 -17.66 -21.83 11.06
N LYS A 112 -17.44 -23.13 11.27
CA LYS A 112 -16.54 -23.95 10.45
C LYS A 112 -17.35 -24.67 9.39
N ARG A 113 -16.84 -24.69 8.16
CA ARG A 113 -17.48 -25.31 7.01
C ARG A 113 -16.98 -26.74 6.78
N GLU A 114 -17.79 -27.52 6.07
CA GLU A 114 -17.44 -28.90 5.69
C GLU A 114 -16.29 -28.95 4.67
N ASP A 115 -16.12 -27.90 3.87
CA ASP A 115 -15.06 -27.76 2.86
C ASP A 115 -13.67 -27.41 3.45
N GLY A 116 -13.56 -27.35 4.78
CA GLY A 116 -12.32 -27.02 5.49
C GLY A 116 -12.04 -25.52 5.65
N PHE A 117 -12.90 -24.65 5.11
CA PHE A 117 -12.85 -23.21 5.36
C PHE A 117 -13.72 -22.82 6.57
N HIS A 118 -13.86 -21.51 6.79
CA HIS A 118 -14.73 -20.94 7.81
C HIS A 118 -15.70 -19.97 7.16
N ASP A 119 -16.94 -19.93 7.65
CA ASP A 119 -17.83 -18.83 7.34
C ASP A 119 -17.42 -17.62 8.18
N LEU A 120 -17.41 -16.46 7.53
CA LEU A 120 -17.10 -15.19 8.13
C LEU A 120 -18.18 -14.16 7.81
N ALA A 121 -18.18 -13.10 8.60
CA ALA A 121 -18.96 -11.89 8.39
C ALA A 121 -18.06 -10.70 8.71
N SER A 122 -17.91 -9.76 7.78
CA SER A 122 -16.92 -8.69 7.91
C SER A 122 -17.34 -7.45 7.15
N LEU A 123 -17.08 -6.28 7.73
CA LEU A 123 -17.11 -5.03 6.97
C LEU A 123 -15.74 -4.80 6.34
N PHE A 124 -15.67 -4.92 5.02
CA PHE A 124 -14.48 -4.57 4.26
C PHE A 124 -14.62 -3.11 3.79
N HIS A 125 -13.50 -2.38 3.81
CA HIS A 125 -13.42 -1.07 3.19
C HIS A 125 -12.13 -0.90 2.40
N VAL A 126 -12.23 -0.38 1.17
CA VAL A 126 -11.08 -0.04 0.33
C VAL A 126 -10.38 1.19 0.88
N ILE A 127 -9.05 1.20 0.81
CA ILE A 127 -8.20 2.27 1.32
C ILE A 127 -7.27 2.82 0.24
N SER A 128 -6.75 4.04 0.46
CA SER A 128 -5.90 4.77 -0.49
C SER A 128 -4.47 4.23 -0.65
N LEU A 129 -4.04 3.27 0.18
CA LEU A 129 -2.81 2.50 -0.07
C LEU A 129 -3.07 1.46 -1.17
N GLY A 130 -2.18 1.34 -2.15
CA GLY A 130 -2.28 0.30 -3.16
C GLY A 130 -1.04 0.16 -4.04
N ASP A 131 -1.08 -0.82 -4.94
CA ASP A 131 -0.08 -1.03 -5.98
C ASP A 131 -0.48 -0.28 -7.26
N LYS A 132 0.47 -0.14 -8.20
CA LYS A 132 0.21 0.40 -9.54
C LYS A 132 0.55 -0.66 -10.59
N ILE A 133 -0.37 -0.95 -11.49
CA ILE A 133 -0.19 -2.00 -12.49
C ILE A 133 -0.27 -1.39 -13.89
N LYS A 134 0.78 -1.61 -14.67
CA LYS A 134 0.87 -1.18 -16.06
C LYS A 134 0.62 -2.39 -16.95
N PHE A 135 -0.33 -2.28 -17.86
CA PHE A 135 -0.68 -3.28 -18.85
C PHE A 135 -0.44 -2.70 -20.24
N SER A 136 0.06 -3.53 -21.15
CA SER A 136 0.02 -3.27 -22.58
C SER A 136 -0.27 -4.56 -23.32
N LEU A 137 -0.88 -4.47 -24.50
CA LEU A 137 -1.06 -5.65 -25.34
C LEU A 137 0.30 -6.27 -25.70
N SER A 138 0.38 -7.59 -25.56
CA SER A 138 1.55 -8.34 -25.99
C SER A 138 1.47 -8.57 -27.51
N PRO A 139 2.57 -8.37 -28.25
CA PRO A 139 2.65 -8.82 -29.63
C PRO A 139 2.60 -10.36 -29.74
N SER A 140 2.86 -11.08 -28.64
CA SER A 140 2.80 -12.55 -28.58
C SER A 140 1.40 -13.02 -28.19
N LYS A 141 0.84 -13.98 -28.94
CA LYS A 141 -0.47 -14.59 -28.68
C LYS A 141 -0.40 -15.91 -27.91
N SER A 142 0.57 -16.02 -27.00
CA SER A 142 0.88 -17.32 -26.38
C SER A 142 1.10 -17.26 -24.87
N LYS A 143 1.58 -16.13 -24.34
CA LYS A 143 1.84 -16.01 -22.90
C LYS A 143 1.88 -14.56 -22.45
N ASP A 144 1.31 -14.32 -21.27
CA ASP A 144 1.48 -13.08 -20.53
C ASP A 144 2.91 -12.97 -19.98
N ARG A 145 3.47 -11.75 -19.95
CA ARG A 145 4.77 -11.49 -19.32
C ARG A 145 4.59 -10.54 -18.14
N LEU A 146 4.80 -11.04 -16.93
CA LEU A 146 4.73 -10.25 -15.71
C LEU A 146 6.13 -9.91 -15.20
N SER A 147 6.31 -8.66 -14.78
CA SER A 147 7.49 -8.15 -14.08
C SER A 147 7.07 -7.34 -12.85
N THR A 148 7.96 -7.17 -11.89
CA THR A 148 7.73 -6.31 -10.71
C THR A 148 9.03 -5.71 -10.20
N ASN A 149 8.93 -4.62 -9.45
CA ASN A 149 10.03 -3.93 -8.76
C ASN A 149 10.50 -4.64 -7.48
N VAL A 150 9.72 -5.60 -6.94
CA VAL A 150 10.02 -6.28 -5.66
C VAL A 150 10.40 -7.76 -5.89
N PRO A 151 11.47 -8.28 -5.26
CA PRO A 151 11.81 -9.70 -5.35
C PRO A 151 10.80 -10.60 -4.61
N GLY A 152 10.72 -11.88 -4.99
CA GLY A 152 9.93 -12.89 -4.28
C GLY A 152 8.43 -12.93 -4.63
N VAL A 153 7.93 -11.99 -5.42
CA VAL A 153 6.59 -12.09 -6.04
C VAL A 153 6.66 -13.11 -7.19
N PRO A 154 5.82 -14.17 -7.21
CA PRO A 154 5.78 -15.10 -8.32
C PRO A 154 5.47 -14.36 -9.64
N LEU A 155 6.19 -14.69 -10.71
CA LEU A 155 5.98 -14.10 -12.05
C LEU A 155 5.33 -15.08 -13.03
N ASP A 156 4.93 -16.25 -12.53
CA ASP A 156 4.37 -17.37 -13.28
C ASP A 156 2.87 -17.58 -12.97
N ASP A 157 2.31 -18.73 -13.33
CA ASP A 157 0.90 -19.08 -13.16
C ASP A 157 0.46 -19.17 -11.67
N LYS A 158 1.40 -19.09 -10.72
CA LYS A 158 1.06 -18.95 -9.30
C LYS A 158 0.57 -17.55 -8.96
N ASN A 159 0.93 -16.53 -9.75
CA ASN A 159 0.51 -15.15 -9.52
C ASN A 159 -0.98 -14.96 -9.86
N LEU A 160 -1.72 -14.30 -8.97
CA LEU A 160 -3.15 -14.08 -9.15
C LEU A 160 -3.49 -13.16 -10.35
N ILE A 161 -2.59 -12.26 -10.76
CA ILE A 161 -2.72 -11.48 -12.00
C ILE A 161 -2.79 -12.43 -13.21
N ILE A 162 -1.87 -13.39 -13.30
CA ILE A 162 -1.83 -14.34 -14.41
C ILE A 162 -3.06 -15.24 -14.39
N LYS A 163 -3.49 -15.69 -13.21
CA LYS A 163 -4.74 -16.47 -13.06
C LYS A 163 -5.97 -15.68 -13.51
N ALA A 164 -6.06 -14.40 -13.16
CA ALA A 164 -7.14 -13.50 -13.59
C ALA A 164 -7.19 -13.39 -15.11
N LEU A 165 -6.06 -13.11 -15.77
CA LEU A 165 -6.00 -12.98 -17.22
C LEU A 165 -6.36 -14.29 -17.93
N ASN A 166 -5.86 -15.43 -17.43
CA ASN A 166 -6.23 -16.76 -17.91
C ASN A 166 -7.74 -17.03 -17.78
N LEU A 167 -8.33 -16.71 -16.62
CA LEU A 167 -9.75 -16.88 -16.38
C LEU A 167 -10.59 -16.00 -17.32
N TYR A 168 -10.22 -14.72 -17.48
CA TYR A 168 -10.91 -13.81 -18.38
C TYR A 168 -10.93 -14.34 -19.82
N ARG A 169 -9.79 -14.79 -20.34
CA ARG A 169 -9.70 -15.43 -21.67
C ARG A 169 -10.59 -16.66 -21.76
N LYS A 170 -10.56 -17.53 -20.74
CA LYS A 170 -11.41 -18.75 -20.70
C LYS A 170 -12.90 -18.41 -20.75
N LYS A 171 -13.35 -17.35 -20.08
CA LYS A 171 -14.75 -16.95 -20.01
C LYS A 171 -15.24 -16.24 -21.26
N THR A 172 -14.37 -15.47 -21.92
CA THR A 172 -14.75 -14.59 -23.04
C THR A 172 -14.33 -15.10 -24.42
N GLY A 173 -13.45 -16.09 -24.49
CA GLY A 173 -12.85 -16.56 -25.75
C GLY A 173 -11.87 -15.56 -26.37
N THR A 174 -11.50 -14.49 -25.64
CA THR A 174 -10.53 -13.50 -26.12
C THR A 174 -9.13 -14.10 -26.23
N ASP A 175 -8.37 -13.61 -27.21
CA ASP A 175 -6.97 -13.99 -27.47
C ASP A 175 -6.00 -12.84 -27.15
N ASN A 176 -6.31 -12.08 -26.10
CA ASN A 176 -5.47 -10.98 -25.64
C ASN A 176 -4.51 -11.46 -24.56
N PHE A 177 -3.23 -11.24 -24.83
CA PHE A 177 -2.13 -11.43 -23.89
C PHE A 177 -1.49 -10.10 -23.59
N PHE A 178 -0.82 -10.01 -22.45
CA PHE A 178 -0.37 -8.75 -21.90
C PHE A 178 1.11 -8.80 -21.51
N TRP A 179 1.77 -7.66 -21.68
CA TRP A 179 2.93 -7.33 -20.88
C TRP A 179 2.45 -6.54 -19.66
N ILE A 180 2.82 -7.01 -18.49
CA ILE A 180 2.40 -6.48 -17.21
C ILE A 180 3.63 -6.07 -16.39
N HIS A 181 3.58 -4.87 -15.83
CA HIS A 181 4.51 -4.44 -14.80
C HIS A 181 3.74 -4.07 -13.54
N LEU A 182 3.98 -4.81 -12.46
CA LEU A 182 3.44 -4.56 -11.13
C LEU A 182 4.46 -3.72 -10.34
N ASP A 183 4.13 -2.46 -10.12
CA ASP A 183 4.83 -1.59 -9.19
C ASP A 183 4.21 -1.80 -7.80
N LYS A 184 4.87 -2.63 -6.99
CA LYS A 184 4.39 -3.12 -5.71
C LYS A 184 4.87 -2.22 -4.57
N ASN A 185 3.92 -1.58 -3.92
CA ASN A 185 4.10 -0.79 -2.71
C ASN A 185 3.57 -1.51 -1.48
N VAL A 186 2.53 -2.32 -1.66
CA VAL A 186 1.85 -3.05 -0.59
C VAL A 186 2.72 -4.22 -0.14
N PRO A 187 3.11 -4.30 1.15
CA PRO A 187 3.90 -5.41 1.64
C PRO A 187 3.16 -6.76 1.49
N THR A 188 3.88 -7.79 1.07
CA THR A 188 3.35 -9.15 1.03
C THR A 188 3.00 -9.63 2.45
N GLY A 189 1.89 -10.37 2.59
CA GLY A 189 1.48 -10.94 3.88
C GLY A 189 0.99 -9.90 4.92
N ALA A 190 0.53 -8.74 4.46
CA ALA A 190 0.06 -7.64 5.32
C ALA A 190 -1.40 -7.78 5.81
N GLY A 191 -2.17 -8.74 5.30
CA GLY A 191 -3.61 -8.85 5.62
C GLY A 191 -4.50 -7.81 4.89
N LEU A 192 -3.91 -7.03 3.99
CA LEU A 192 -4.54 -5.90 3.28
C LEU A 192 -5.16 -6.26 1.92
N GLY A 193 -5.15 -7.55 1.54
CA GLY A 193 -5.77 -8.01 0.28
C GLY A 193 -5.05 -7.58 -1.00
N GLY A 194 -3.81 -7.10 -0.94
CA GLY A 194 -3.10 -6.55 -2.12
C GLY A 194 -3.01 -7.50 -3.32
N GLY A 195 -2.71 -8.79 -3.10
CA GLY A 195 -2.69 -9.78 -4.20
C GLY A 195 -4.06 -10.02 -4.82
N SER A 196 -5.12 -10.02 -4.01
CA SER A 196 -6.51 -10.16 -4.47
C SER A 196 -6.93 -8.93 -5.28
N SER A 197 -6.56 -7.73 -4.82
CA SER A 197 -6.75 -6.49 -5.57
C SER A 197 -6.04 -6.52 -6.91
N ASN A 198 -4.78 -6.98 -6.95
CA ASN A 198 -4.03 -7.05 -8.20
C ASN A 198 -4.74 -7.96 -9.23
N ALA A 199 -5.36 -9.05 -8.77
CA ALA A 199 -6.15 -9.95 -9.61
C ALA A 199 -7.44 -9.29 -10.13
N ALA A 200 -8.18 -8.60 -9.26
CA ALA A 200 -9.38 -7.87 -9.66
C ALA A 200 -9.05 -6.76 -10.67
N THR A 201 -7.98 -6.00 -10.43
CA THR A 201 -7.46 -4.99 -11.36
C THR A 201 -7.05 -5.59 -12.71
N ALA A 202 -6.50 -6.81 -12.73
CA ALA A 202 -6.16 -7.50 -13.96
C ALA A 202 -7.39 -7.98 -14.75
N LEU A 203 -8.43 -8.49 -14.06
CA LEU A 203 -9.73 -8.79 -14.69
C LEU A 203 -10.35 -7.53 -15.30
N TRP A 204 -10.35 -6.43 -14.55
CA TRP A 204 -10.84 -5.14 -15.02
C TRP A 204 -10.07 -4.67 -16.26
N ALA A 205 -8.74 -4.67 -16.20
CA ALA A 205 -7.88 -4.27 -17.32
C ALA A 205 -8.18 -5.10 -18.57
N ALA A 206 -8.22 -6.43 -18.45
CA ALA A 206 -8.53 -7.31 -19.58
C ALA A 206 -9.88 -6.98 -20.20
N ASN A 207 -10.89 -6.65 -19.38
CA ASN A 207 -12.18 -6.21 -19.87
C ASN A 207 -12.11 -4.90 -20.65
N GLN A 208 -11.35 -3.92 -20.17
CA GLN A 208 -11.16 -2.64 -20.88
C GLN A 208 -10.48 -2.84 -22.25
N PHE A 209 -9.41 -3.64 -22.31
CA PHE A 209 -8.72 -3.95 -23.57
C PHE A 209 -9.58 -4.73 -24.57
N SER A 210 -10.62 -5.42 -24.09
CA SER A 210 -11.57 -6.14 -24.92
C SER A 210 -12.82 -5.33 -25.27
N GLY A 211 -12.88 -4.04 -24.91
CA GLY A 211 -14.04 -3.19 -25.20
C GLY A 211 -15.25 -3.43 -24.30
N GLY A 212 -15.03 -3.96 -23.09
CA GLY A 212 -16.08 -4.14 -22.08
C GLY A 212 -17.01 -5.32 -22.36
N LEU A 213 -16.50 -6.45 -22.88
CA LEU A 213 -17.31 -7.63 -23.22
C LEU A 213 -18.10 -8.19 -22.03
N ALA A 214 -17.52 -8.12 -20.83
CA ALA A 214 -18.14 -8.59 -19.61
C ALA A 214 -18.74 -7.42 -18.83
N THR A 215 -19.90 -7.63 -18.24
CA THR A 215 -20.51 -6.74 -17.26
C THR A 215 -19.75 -6.77 -15.93
N GLU A 216 -19.86 -5.73 -15.11
CA GLU A 216 -19.25 -5.74 -13.76
C GLU A 216 -19.76 -6.90 -12.90
N LYS A 217 -21.04 -7.27 -13.06
CA LYS A 217 -21.64 -8.41 -12.37
C LYS A 217 -20.94 -9.72 -12.73
N GLU A 218 -20.67 -9.96 -14.01
CA GLU A 218 -19.93 -11.14 -14.46
C GLU A 218 -18.49 -11.12 -13.95
N LEU A 219 -17.82 -9.97 -13.97
CA LEU A 219 -16.46 -9.84 -13.41
C LEU A 219 -16.44 -10.16 -11.91
N LEU A 220 -17.41 -9.67 -11.14
CA LEU A 220 -17.58 -9.98 -9.72
C LEU A 220 -17.78 -11.49 -9.53
N GLU A 221 -18.70 -12.10 -10.28
CA GLU A 221 -18.98 -13.54 -10.20
C GLU A 221 -17.73 -14.38 -10.50
N TRP A 222 -17.02 -14.10 -11.60
CA TRP A 222 -15.82 -14.85 -12.00
C TRP A 222 -14.67 -14.66 -11.01
N SER A 223 -14.55 -13.48 -10.41
CA SER A 223 -13.46 -13.18 -9.49
C SER A 223 -13.43 -14.08 -8.25
N SER A 224 -14.59 -14.63 -7.84
CA SER A 224 -14.70 -15.58 -6.74
C SER A 224 -13.96 -16.91 -7.00
N GLU A 225 -13.75 -17.27 -8.27
CA GLU A 225 -12.96 -18.46 -8.67
C GLU A 225 -11.45 -18.25 -8.43
N ILE A 226 -11.00 -17.01 -8.30
CA ILE A 226 -9.59 -16.65 -8.12
C ILE A 226 -9.24 -16.63 -6.62
N GLY A 227 -10.11 -16.05 -5.79
CA GLY A 227 -9.94 -15.99 -4.34
C GLY A 227 -11.07 -15.25 -3.65
N SER A 228 -11.28 -15.54 -2.36
CA SER A 228 -12.44 -15.05 -1.59
C SER A 228 -12.49 -13.53 -1.44
N ASP A 229 -11.34 -12.86 -1.36
CA ASP A 229 -11.27 -11.39 -1.24
C ASP A 229 -11.34 -10.66 -2.60
N VAL A 230 -11.23 -11.37 -3.73
CA VAL A 230 -11.16 -10.73 -5.07
C VAL A 230 -12.50 -10.05 -5.44
N PRO A 231 -13.68 -10.66 -5.21
CA PRO A 231 -14.98 -10.02 -5.49
C PRO A 231 -15.18 -8.67 -4.80
N PHE A 232 -14.62 -8.49 -3.61
CA PHE A 232 -14.77 -7.24 -2.86
C PHE A 232 -14.27 -6.02 -3.63
N PHE A 233 -13.22 -6.16 -4.43
CA PHE A 233 -12.67 -5.04 -5.22
C PHE A 233 -13.57 -4.64 -6.40
N PHE A 234 -14.65 -5.37 -6.66
CA PHE A 234 -15.72 -4.93 -7.55
C PHE A 234 -16.88 -4.21 -6.81
N SER A 235 -16.79 -4.04 -5.49
CA SER A 235 -17.74 -3.20 -4.73
C SER A 235 -17.57 -1.70 -5.04
N HIS A 236 -18.41 -0.87 -4.43
CA HIS A 236 -18.29 0.59 -4.49
C HIS A 236 -17.33 1.16 -3.43
N GLY A 237 -16.67 0.32 -2.63
CA GLY A 237 -15.64 0.71 -1.67
C GLY A 237 -15.90 0.22 -0.25
N ALA A 238 -17.16 0.11 0.17
CA ALA A 238 -17.55 -0.44 1.47
C ALA A 238 -18.58 -1.55 1.26
N ALA A 239 -18.33 -2.72 1.82
CA ALA A 239 -19.24 -3.85 1.68
C ALA A 239 -19.25 -4.74 2.92
N TYR A 240 -20.43 -5.26 3.22
CA TYR A 240 -20.61 -6.36 4.14
C TYR A 240 -20.37 -7.68 3.39
N CYS A 241 -19.31 -8.37 3.77
CA CYS A 241 -18.83 -9.59 3.13
C CYS A 241 -19.14 -10.81 4.00
N THR A 242 -19.71 -11.85 3.40
CA THR A 242 -20.08 -13.11 4.06
C THR A 242 -19.61 -14.35 3.27
N GLY A 243 -19.92 -15.55 3.77
CA GLY A 243 -19.36 -16.81 3.25
C GLY A 243 -17.90 -16.92 3.66
N ARG A 244 -16.99 -17.16 2.73
CA ARG A 244 -15.53 -17.02 2.93
C ARG A 244 -15.05 -15.58 2.70
N GLY A 245 -15.96 -14.64 2.42
CA GLY A 245 -15.70 -13.25 2.02
C GLY A 245 -16.14 -12.95 0.58
N GLU A 246 -16.51 -13.96 -0.21
CA GLU A 246 -16.88 -13.83 -1.62
C GLU A 246 -18.30 -13.33 -1.85
N ILE A 247 -19.18 -13.45 -0.85
CA ILE A 247 -20.54 -12.92 -0.94
C ILE A 247 -20.49 -11.46 -0.52
N VAL A 248 -20.48 -10.57 -1.51
CA VAL A 248 -20.30 -9.12 -1.32
C VAL A 248 -21.64 -8.42 -1.40
N GLN A 249 -22.01 -7.72 -0.33
CA GLN A 249 -23.14 -6.81 -0.31
C GLN A 249 -22.63 -5.38 -0.09
N ASP A 250 -22.71 -4.54 -1.13
CA ASP A 250 -22.43 -3.12 -0.99
C ASP A 250 -23.31 -2.50 0.10
N ILE A 251 -22.69 -1.61 0.88
CA ILE A 251 -23.41 -0.80 1.85
C ILE A 251 -23.27 0.67 1.48
N PRO A 252 -24.32 1.49 1.67
CA PRO A 252 -24.18 2.95 1.57
C PRO A 252 -23.04 3.39 2.50
N PRO A 253 -22.24 4.41 2.14
CA PRO A 253 -21.07 4.79 2.90
C PRO A 253 -21.48 5.11 4.35
N PRO A 254 -21.19 4.23 5.32
CA PRO A 254 -21.60 4.48 6.70
C PRO A 254 -20.56 5.35 7.41
N ILE A 255 -19.44 5.64 6.75
CA ILE A 255 -18.22 6.18 7.32
C ILE A 255 -17.74 7.33 6.42
N PRO A 256 -17.42 8.51 6.98
CA PRO A 256 -16.79 9.60 6.24
C PRO A 256 -15.50 9.16 5.53
N PHE A 257 -15.29 9.62 4.30
CA PHE A 257 -14.15 9.22 3.47
C PHE A 257 -12.82 9.84 3.89
N ASP A 258 -12.88 10.92 4.67
CA ASP A 258 -11.77 11.75 5.13
C ASP A 258 -11.19 11.29 6.47
N ILE A 259 -11.67 10.18 7.05
CA ILE A 259 -11.09 9.64 8.28
C ILE A 259 -9.64 9.21 8.01
N PRO A 260 -8.64 9.87 8.62
CA PRO A 260 -7.25 9.49 8.47
C PRO A 260 -6.99 8.18 9.19
N MET A 261 -6.02 7.41 8.70
CA MET A 261 -5.51 6.26 9.41
C MET A 261 -4.03 6.05 9.15
N VAL A 262 -3.39 5.37 10.10
CA VAL A 262 -2.02 4.89 9.97
C VAL A 262 -2.00 3.36 9.90
N LEU A 263 -1.24 2.83 8.95
CA LEU A 263 -0.97 1.42 8.79
C LEU A 263 0.44 1.13 9.29
N ILE A 264 0.55 0.20 10.23
CA ILE A 264 1.79 -0.17 10.90
C ILE A 264 1.99 -1.67 10.70
N LYS A 265 2.89 -2.04 9.78
CA LYS A 265 3.14 -3.43 9.40
C LYS A 265 4.57 -3.85 9.76
N PRO A 266 4.76 -4.80 10.70
CA PRO A 266 6.09 -5.32 11.00
C PRO A 266 6.63 -6.15 9.82
N GLN A 267 7.95 -6.36 9.75
CA GLN A 267 8.54 -7.13 8.66
C GLN A 267 7.96 -8.55 8.57
N GLN A 268 7.69 -9.19 9.72
CA GLN A 268 7.16 -10.53 9.79
C GLN A 268 5.74 -10.58 9.22
N ALA A 269 5.49 -11.55 8.34
CA ALA A 269 4.14 -11.90 7.90
C ALA A 269 3.49 -12.85 8.92
N CYS A 270 2.16 -12.84 8.96
CA CYS A 270 1.37 -13.84 9.70
C CYS A 270 0.68 -14.75 8.68
N PRO A 271 1.17 -15.99 8.46
CA PRO A 271 0.61 -16.87 7.44
C PRO A 271 -0.86 -17.18 7.74
N THR A 272 -1.77 -16.78 6.83
CA THR A 272 -3.23 -16.94 7.02
C THR A 272 -3.63 -18.35 7.42
N ALA A 273 -3.05 -19.37 6.79
CA ALA A 273 -3.34 -20.77 7.09
C ALA A 273 -2.98 -21.17 8.54
N GLU A 274 -1.86 -20.68 9.07
CA GLU A 274 -1.45 -20.97 10.46
C GLU A 274 -2.35 -20.24 11.46
N VAL A 275 -2.77 -18.99 11.17
CA VAL A 275 -3.72 -18.26 12.01
C VAL A 275 -5.06 -19.00 12.09
N TYR A 276 -5.60 -19.44 10.95
CA TYR A 276 -6.84 -20.22 10.94
C TYR A 276 -6.70 -21.59 11.61
N LYS A 277 -5.51 -22.18 11.62
CA LYS A 277 -5.24 -23.45 12.31
C LYS A 277 -5.23 -23.29 13.84
N CYS A 278 -4.79 -22.14 14.35
CA CYS A 278 -4.84 -21.79 15.77
C CYS A 278 -6.22 -21.29 16.24
N LEU A 279 -7.15 -21.00 15.32
CA LEU A 279 -8.47 -20.49 15.65
C LEU A 279 -9.29 -21.50 16.47
N GLN A 280 -9.83 -21.04 17.59
CA GLN A 280 -10.77 -21.77 18.43
C GLN A 280 -12.13 -21.06 18.40
N LEU A 281 -13.14 -21.70 17.79
CA LEU A 281 -14.45 -21.08 17.52
C LEU A 281 -15.22 -20.70 18.79
N ASP A 282 -15.02 -21.42 19.89
CA ASP A 282 -15.63 -21.15 21.18
C ASP A 282 -15.04 -19.92 21.90
N GLN A 283 -13.86 -19.47 21.46
CA GLN A 283 -13.16 -18.29 21.97
C GLN A 283 -13.38 -17.04 21.12
N THR A 284 -14.10 -17.13 20.00
CA THR A 284 -14.44 -15.97 19.19
C THR A 284 -15.43 -15.08 19.95
N SER A 285 -15.53 -13.80 19.54
CA SER A 285 -16.55 -12.92 20.12
C SER A 285 -17.96 -13.54 19.92
N LYS A 286 -18.95 -13.10 20.69
CA LYS A 286 -20.36 -13.51 20.55
C LYS A 286 -21.25 -12.41 19.97
N VAL A 287 -20.65 -11.27 19.63
CA VAL A 287 -21.39 -10.12 19.10
C VAL A 287 -21.90 -10.45 17.69
N ASP A 288 -23.18 -10.15 17.45
CA ASP A 288 -23.79 -10.26 16.13
C ASP A 288 -23.12 -9.25 15.17
N PRO A 289 -22.55 -9.71 14.03
CA PRO A 289 -21.98 -8.82 13.01
C PRO A 289 -22.93 -7.71 12.54
N LEU A 290 -24.24 -7.96 12.49
CA LEU A 290 -25.22 -6.94 12.07
C LEU A 290 -25.37 -5.83 13.12
N THR A 291 -25.22 -6.15 14.41
CA THR A 291 -25.17 -5.14 15.48
C THR A 291 -23.92 -4.26 15.37
N LEU A 292 -22.76 -4.84 14.98
CA LEU A 292 -21.56 -4.05 14.72
C LEU A 292 -21.78 -3.07 13.55
N LEU A 293 -22.38 -3.54 12.46
CA LEU A 293 -22.69 -2.72 11.29
C LEU A 293 -23.67 -1.58 11.60
N GLU A 294 -24.70 -1.86 12.41
CA GLU A 294 -25.67 -0.86 12.87
C GLU A 294 -24.99 0.22 13.73
N LYS A 295 -24.10 -0.18 14.65
CA LYS A 295 -23.33 0.76 15.48
C LYS A 295 -22.42 1.65 14.63
N ILE A 296 -21.70 1.07 13.66
CA ILE A 296 -20.82 1.82 12.75
C ILE A 296 -21.62 2.87 11.98
N SER A 297 -22.76 2.46 11.41
CA SER A 297 -23.64 3.38 10.67
C SER A 297 -24.20 4.53 11.52
N ARG A 298 -24.37 4.34 12.83
CA ARG A 298 -24.92 5.35 13.74
C ARG A 298 -23.87 6.26 14.36
N ASN A 299 -22.75 5.67 14.79
CA ASN A 299 -21.79 6.31 15.68
C ASN A 299 -20.39 6.46 15.05
N GLY A 300 -20.18 5.95 13.83
CA GLY A 300 -18.86 5.88 13.21
C GLY A 300 -18.01 4.72 13.72
N ILE A 301 -16.73 4.73 13.37
CA ILE A 301 -15.77 3.71 13.80
C ILE A 301 -15.23 4.06 15.19
N SER A 302 -15.33 3.10 16.10
CA SER A 302 -14.80 3.17 17.46
C SER A 302 -14.17 1.82 17.86
N GLN A 303 -13.38 1.81 18.93
CA GLN A 303 -12.71 0.60 19.38
C GLN A 303 -13.66 -0.59 19.66
N ASP A 304 -14.90 -0.36 20.10
CA ASP A 304 -15.85 -1.43 20.45
C ASP A 304 -16.47 -2.12 19.22
N VAL A 305 -16.43 -1.48 18.05
CA VAL A 305 -16.91 -2.08 16.80
C VAL A 305 -15.80 -2.78 16.01
N CYS A 306 -14.53 -2.42 16.26
CA CYS A 306 -13.36 -3.00 15.60
C CYS A 306 -12.97 -4.36 16.17
N VAL A 307 -13.85 -5.35 15.99
CA VAL A 307 -13.64 -6.74 16.41
C VAL A 307 -13.00 -7.54 15.30
N ASN A 308 -11.89 -8.23 15.57
CA ASN A 308 -11.31 -9.21 14.65
C ASN A 308 -11.02 -10.52 15.37
N ASP A 309 -11.80 -11.57 15.09
CA ASP A 309 -11.66 -12.88 15.72
C ASP A 309 -10.34 -13.59 15.38
N LEU A 310 -9.63 -13.13 14.34
CA LEU A 310 -8.31 -13.65 13.99
C LEU A 310 -7.18 -13.00 14.79
N GLU A 311 -7.44 -11.95 15.58
CA GLU A 311 -6.42 -11.34 16.43
C GLU A 311 -5.85 -12.29 17.48
N PRO A 312 -6.67 -12.95 18.34
CA PRO A 312 -6.13 -13.88 19.32
C PRO A 312 -5.23 -14.97 18.71
N PRO A 313 -5.65 -15.73 17.67
CA PRO A 313 -4.75 -16.73 17.08
C PRO A 313 -3.56 -16.11 16.35
N ALA A 314 -3.69 -14.93 15.72
CA ALA A 314 -2.54 -14.25 15.11
C ALA A 314 -1.50 -13.83 16.17
N PHE A 315 -1.94 -13.47 17.37
CA PHE A 315 -1.07 -13.14 18.49
C PHE A 315 -0.41 -14.36 19.12
N GLU A 316 -0.99 -15.55 18.99
CA GLU A 316 -0.33 -16.81 19.34
C GLU A 316 0.76 -17.17 18.34
N VAL A 317 0.46 -17.04 17.03
CA VAL A 317 1.42 -17.30 15.94
C VAL A 317 2.56 -16.28 15.96
N LEU A 318 2.27 -15.01 16.21
CA LEU A 318 3.24 -13.92 16.23
C LEU A 318 3.08 -13.04 17.49
N PRO A 319 3.65 -13.44 18.64
CA PRO A 319 3.51 -12.69 19.90
C PRO A 319 4.06 -11.26 19.86
N SER A 320 5.02 -10.96 18.97
CA SER A 320 5.50 -9.59 18.75
C SER A 320 4.42 -8.67 18.19
N LEU A 321 3.46 -9.20 17.41
CA LEU A 321 2.36 -8.42 16.88
C LEU A 321 1.40 -7.94 17.98
N LYS A 322 1.15 -8.79 18.99
CA LYS A 322 0.39 -8.41 20.18
C LYS A 322 1.06 -7.27 20.93
N ARG A 323 2.38 -7.37 21.15
CA ARG A 323 3.16 -6.31 21.80
C ARG A 323 3.11 -5.02 21.01
N LEU A 324 3.24 -5.07 19.69
CA LEU A 324 3.12 -3.92 18.81
C LEU A 324 1.75 -3.25 18.98
N LYS A 325 0.64 -3.99 18.86
CA LYS A 325 -0.71 -3.44 19.04
C LYS A 325 -0.88 -2.79 20.41
N GLN A 326 -0.41 -3.44 21.48
CA GLN A 326 -0.47 -2.89 22.84
C GLN A 326 0.33 -1.59 23.01
N ARG A 327 1.51 -1.51 22.40
CA ARG A 327 2.33 -0.28 22.41
C ARG A 327 1.67 0.84 21.61
N VAL A 328 1.09 0.56 20.44
CA VAL A 328 0.31 1.54 19.66
C VAL A 328 -0.85 2.08 20.48
N LEU A 329 -1.63 1.21 21.13
CA LEU A 329 -2.72 1.60 22.02
C LEU A 329 -2.25 2.46 23.21
N ALA A 330 -1.16 2.08 23.87
CA ALA A 330 -0.62 2.82 25.01
C ALA A 330 -0.04 4.18 24.61
N ALA A 331 0.54 4.28 23.42
CA ALA A 331 1.15 5.50 22.90
C ALA A 331 0.15 6.44 22.21
N SER A 332 -1.04 5.98 21.85
CA SER A 332 -2.03 6.76 21.12
C SER A 332 -2.46 8.03 21.86
N ARG A 333 -2.46 8.03 23.20
CA ARG A 333 -2.88 9.18 24.04
C ARG A 333 -4.21 9.82 23.58
N GLY A 334 -5.14 9.01 23.04
CA GLY A 334 -6.43 9.48 22.51
C GLY A 334 -6.41 10.01 21.07
N GLN A 335 -5.29 9.87 20.34
CA GLN A 335 -5.17 10.24 18.92
C GLN A 335 -5.84 9.25 17.96
N TYR A 336 -6.11 8.02 18.41
CA TYR A 336 -6.82 7.02 17.62
C TYR A 336 -8.16 6.68 18.24
N ASP A 337 -9.21 6.69 17.41
CA ASP A 337 -10.56 6.24 17.76
C ASP A 337 -10.63 4.70 17.90
N ALA A 338 -9.79 4.00 17.15
CA ALA A 338 -9.65 2.55 17.19
C ALA A 338 -8.25 2.10 16.77
N VAL A 339 -7.76 1.03 17.39
CA VAL A 339 -6.56 0.28 16.98
C VAL A 339 -6.90 -1.20 16.85
N PHE A 340 -6.70 -1.76 15.66
CA PHE A 340 -7.05 -3.15 15.36
C PHE A 340 -6.16 -3.74 14.27
N MET A 341 -6.16 -5.06 14.13
CA MET A 341 -5.47 -5.79 13.07
C MET A 341 -6.39 -5.97 11.86
N SER A 342 -5.85 -5.77 10.65
CA SER A 342 -6.57 -6.07 9.40
C SER A 342 -6.34 -7.52 8.93
N GLY A 343 -7.38 -8.18 8.43
CA GLY A 343 -7.33 -9.56 7.94
C GLY A 343 -6.81 -10.55 8.99
N SER A 344 -5.94 -11.47 8.58
CA SER A 344 -5.19 -12.36 9.48
C SER A 344 -3.85 -11.74 9.94
N GLY A 345 -3.68 -10.43 9.77
CA GLY A 345 -2.43 -9.73 10.02
C GLY A 345 -1.43 -9.78 8.84
N SER A 346 -0.27 -9.16 8.97
CA SER A 346 0.28 -8.57 10.22
C SER A 346 0.10 -7.05 10.37
N THR A 347 -0.68 -6.37 9.54
CA THR A 347 -0.87 -4.91 9.69
C THR A 347 -1.77 -4.56 10.88
N ILE A 348 -1.29 -3.66 11.73
CA ILE A 348 -2.09 -2.92 12.71
C ILE A 348 -2.54 -1.60 12.08
N VAL A 349 -3.81 -1.27 12.25
CA VAL A 349 -4.45 -0.04 11.77
C VAL A 349 -4.78 0.83 12.98
N GLY A 350 -4.37 2.09 12.96
CA GLY A 350 -4.86 3.13 13.86
C GLY A 350 -5.76 4.09 13.11
N ILE A 351 -7.05 4.16 13.46
CA ILE A 351 -8.04 5.08 12.86
C ILE A 351 -8.07 6.38 13.66
N GLY A 352 -8.14 7.53 13.00
CA GLY A 352 -8.32 8.86 13.61
C GLY A 352 -7.17 9.81 13.27
N SER A 353 -5.95 9.47 13.70
CA SER A 353 -4.71 10.20 13.34
C SER A 353 -3.91 9.43 12.28
N PRO A 354 -3.33 10.12 11.27
CA PRO A 354 -2.43 9.51 10.31
C PRO A 354 -1.00 9.36 10.86
N ASP A 355 -0.69 9.99 12.00
CA ASP A 355 0.66 10.04 12.53
C ASP A 355 1.01 8.72 13.23
N PRO A 356 2.11 8.04 12.87
CA PRO A 356 2.61 6.90 13.62
C PRO A 356 3.05 7.31 15.04
N PRO A 357 2.89 6.44 16.06
CA PRO A 357 3.36 6.75 17.40
C PRO A 357 4.88 6.93 17.43
N GLN A 358 5.38 7.90 18.22
CA GLN A 358 6.81 8.26 18.23
C GLN A 358 7.76 7.09 18.50
N PHE A 359 7.36 6.12 19.34
CA PHE A 359 8.20 4.97 19.66
C PHE A 359 8.58 4.13 18.43
N VAL A 360 7.82 4.20 17.33
CA VAL A 360 8.14 3.47 16.09
C VAL A 360 9.43 4.01 15.46
N TYR A 361 9.74 5.29 15.67
CA TYR A 361 10.97 5.93 15.20
C TYR A 361 12.12 5.82 16.21
N ASP A 362 11.79 5.86 17.51
CA ASP A 362 12.80 5.90 18.57
C ASP A 362 13.40 4.51 18.91
N ASP A 363 12.64 3.44 18.66
CA ASP A 363 13.01 2.08 19.10
C ASP A 363 13.55 1.25 17.93
N ASP A 364 14.79 0.76 18.08
CA ASP A 364 15.48 -0.05 17.07
C ASP A 364 14.71 -1.32 16.68
N GLU A 365 13.83 -1.83 17.56
CA GLU A 365 12.93 -2.97 17.27
C GLU A 365 12.01 -2.68 16.07
N TYR A 366 11.64 -1.42 15.82
CA TYR A 366 10.65 -1.03 14.81
C TYR A 366 11.20 -0.24 13.63
N LYS A 367 12.52 -0.04 13.54
CA LYS A 367 13.15 0.77 12.48
C LYS A 367 12.80 0.32 11.05
N ASP A 368 12.48 -0.95 10.86
CA ASP A 368 12.15 -1.53 9.55
C ASP A 368 10.65 -1.85 9.39
N VAL A 369 9.80 -1.30 10.27
CA VAL A 369 8.34 -1.39 10.14
C VAL A 369 7.90 -0.59 8.93
N PHE A 370 7.03 -1.17 8.13
CA PHE A 370 6.37 -0.45 7.06
C PHE A 370 5.28 0.44 7.66
N LEU A 371 5.34 1.73 7.31
CA LEU A 371 4.38 2.75 7.69
C LEU A 371 3.72 3.31 6.45
N SER A 372 2.40 3.49 6.50
CA SER A 372 1.67 4.20 5.46
C SER A 372 0.48 4.91 6.07
N GLU A 373 0.35 6.18 5.72
CA GLU A 373 -0.93 6.87 5.86
C GLU A 373 -1.92 6.28 4.86
N ALA A 374 -3.19 6.27 5.23
CA ALA A 374 -4.27 5.89 4.35
C ALA A 374 -5.56 6.62 4.74
N SER A 375 -6.55 6.54 3.86
CA SER A 375 -7.91 7.00 4.04
C SER A 375 -8.84 6.05 3.31
N PHE A 376 -10.13 6.12 3.62
CA PHE A 376 -11.14 5.35 2.89
C PHE A 376 -11.33 5.91 1.47
N ILE A 377 -11.49 5.02 0.50
CA ILE A 377 -11.80 5.41 -0.89
C ILE A 377 -12.96 4.59 -1.44
N THR A 378 -13.64 5.17 -2.42
CA THR A 378 -14.77 4.56 -3.15
C THR A 378 -14.55 4.67 -4.65
N ARG A 379 -15.42 4.03 -5.43
CA ARG A 379 -15.46 4.19 -6.89
C ARG A 379 -16.90 4.32 -7.36
N GLY A 380 -17.09 5.01 -8.47
CA GLY A 380 -18.37 5.06 -9.16
C GLY A 380 -18.66 3.76 -9.93
N PRO A 381 -19.94 3.53 -10.32
CA PRO A 381 -20.30 2.44 -11.23
C PRO A 381 -19.52 2.53 -12.54
N ASN A 382 -19.04 1.41 -13.06
CA ASN A 382 -18.26 1.35 -14.31
C ASN A 382 -16.94 2.15 -14.28
N GLN A 383 -16.45 2.49 -13.09
CA GLN A 383 -15.14 3.13 -12.90
C GLN A 383 -14.24 2.19 -12.10
N TRP A 384 -12.93 2.34 -12.26
CA TRP A 384 -11.96 1.69 -11.37
C TRP A 384 -11.50 2.67 -10.29
N TYR A 385 -11.02 2.14 -9.17
CA TYR A 385 -10.44 2.98 -8.11
C TYR A 385 -9.28 3.81 -8.64
N THR A 386 -9.19 5.05 -8.16
CA THR A 386 -8.10 5.97 -8.46
C THR A 386 -7.26 6.21 -7.21
N GLU A 387 -5.98 6.50 -7.42
CA GLU A 387 -5.08 6.89 -6.35
C GLU A 387 -5.54 8.25 -5.79
N ALA A 388 -5.62 8.37 -4.46
CA ALA A 388 -5.96 9.63 -3.83
C ALA A 388 -4.84 10.64 -4.11
N VAL A 389 -5.17 11.81 -4.67
CA VAL A 389 -4.19 12.87 -4.87
C VAL A 389 -3.80 13.40 -3.49
N SER A 390 -2.56 13.16 -3.07
CA SER A 390 -2.05 13.73 -1.82
C SER A 390 -2.27 15.24 -1.82
N MET A 391 -3.02 15.76 -0.85
CA MET A 391 -3.26 17.20 -0.69
C MET A 391 -2.01 17.97 -0.23
N SER A 392 -0.83 17.33 -0.14
CA SER A 392 0.39 17.93 0.39
C SER A 392 1.19 18.81 -0.59
N ALA A 393 0.61 19.26 -1.71
CA ALA A 393 1.34 20.06 -2.71
C ALA A 393 0.51 21.15 -3.42
N CYS A 394 -0.33 21.89 -2.69
CA CYS A 394 -0.93 23.13 -3.19
C CYS A 394 -1.08 24.17 -2.07
N SER A 395 0.04 24.73 -1.61
CA SER A 395 0.04 26.02 -0.92
C SER A 395 1.12 26.90 -1.54
N SER A 396 0.79 27.50 -2.69
CA SER A 396 1.51 28.69 -3.16
C SER A 396 1.23 29.82 -2.16
N PRO A 397 2.23 30.59 -1.70
CA PRO A 397 1.97 31.75 -0.86
C PRO A 397 1.19 32.78 -1.70
N VAL A 398 0.01 33.16 -1.24
CA VAL A 398 -0.69 34.32 -1.78
C VAL A 398 0.09 35.55 -1.31
N ASP A 399 0.74 36.21 -2.26
CA ASP A 399 1.48 37.44 -2.06
C ASP A 399 0.47 38.56 -1.79
N HIS A 400 0.34 38.98 -0.53
CA HIS A 400 -0.44 40.15 -0.16
C HIS A 400 0.43 41.40 -0.32
N SER A 401 0.34 42.04 -1.49
CA SER A 401 0.80 43.41 -1.69
C SER A 401 -0.15 44.38 -0.95
N PRO A 402 0.32 45.25 -0.04
CA PRO A 402 -0.51 46.30 0.51
C PRO A 402 -0.60 47.47 -0.48
N SER A 403 -1.82 47.87 -0.84
CA SER A 403 -2.08 49.12 -1.54
C SER A 403 -1.74 50.29 -0.61
N VAL A 404 -0.82 51.15 -1.04
CA VAL A 404 -0.54 52.46 -0.43
C VAL A 404 -1.25 53.52 -1.27
N GLU A 405 -2.02 54.35 -0.57
CA GLU A 405 -2.70 55.61 -0.93
C GLU A 405 -3.87 55.60 -1.92
#